data_AF-A0A956Z0V4-F1
#
_entry.id   AF-A0A956Z0V4-F1
#
_cell.length_a   1.000
_cell.length_b   1.000
_cell.length_c   1.000
_cell.angle_alpha   90.00
_cell.angle_beta   90.00
_cell.angle_gamma   90.00
#
_symmetry.space_group_name_H-M   'P 1'
#
loop_
_entity.id
_entity.type
_entity.pdbx_description
1 polymer ?
#
loop_
_entity_poly.entity_id
_entity_poly.type
_entity_poly.pdbx_seq_one_letter_code
_entity_poly.pdbx_strand_id
1 'polypeptide(L)'
;MKNGQLGWRLPVILIALMALLVGYYWLHKPIAPEMMLNLLGALLDVVTVGVLFASGGGLGLALLRRLHVLDALDLTAPERLSIAALLGVGVIALYALVLGLIGVFNTGAIWGGLLVIIILTRRSFFRWLGEVIAGLRGLRPEGKFARFLMWITLALLLMAFLIAIAPPFSWDSLVYHLVGPQRYLEAGRMIPHEDNFYLGMPKNGEMLFAVTMSLFGRDTSAAVVHVVFTVFALVLTAALARRHTNETAAWLAATMLIASYNVWELAGWSYVDLALTAYGVAVYVLLIRWREQPDQRVLMLAGALIGLAVGVKYTAVFIALGAGVLVFVSAPRRVIANGLAIGIPALLLFAPWMVRGLLLYQNPLYPMLGFGLNWDAARNAAFVRAGMGDFSKG
;
A
#
# COMPACT_ATOMS: atom_id res chain seq x y z
N MET A 1 -25.34 48.13 2.11
CA MET A 1 -24.18 48.20 3.03
C MET A 1 -23.41 46.88 3.01
N LYS A 2 -22.13 46.95 2.61
CA LYS A 2 -20.97 46.12 3.06
C LYS A 2 -21.04 44.58 3.06
N ASN A 3 -21.20 43.93 1.90
CA ASN A 3 -20.76 42.53 1.72
C ASN A 3 -19.31 42.39 1.18
N GLY A 4 -18.64 43.50 0.86
CA GLY A 4 -17.27 43.51 0.31
C GLY A 4 -16.12 43.63 1.33
N GLN A 5 -16.41 43.81 2.62
CA GLN A 5 -15.35 44.04 3.63
C GLN A 5 -14.90 42.78 4.38
N LEU A 6 -15.61 41.66 4.27
CA LEU A 6 -15.25 40.42 4.97
C LEU A 6 -14.24 39.56 4.21
N GLY A 7 -14.25 39.64 2.87
CA GLY A 7 -13.51 38.73 1.99
C GLY A 7 -11.98 38.78 2.14
N TRP A 8 -11.40 39.96 2.40
CA TRP A 8 -9.95 40.09 2.60
C TRP A 8 -9.54 39.94 4.07
N ARG A 9 -10.45 40.17 5.01
CA ARG A 9 -10.16 40.09 6.45
C ARG A 9 -9.95 38.66 6.92
N LEU A 10 -10.74 37.73 6.39
CA LEU A 10 -10.61 36.32 6.73
C LEU A 10 -9.22 35.74 6.39
N PRO A 11 -8.69 35.87 5.16
CA PRO A 11 -7.33 35.40 4.85
C PRO A 11 -6.26 36.12 5.66
N VAL A 12 -6.41 37.43 5.94
CA VAL A 12 -5.47 38.15 6.82
C VAL A 12 -5.47 37.59 8.24
N ILE A 13 -6.64 37.31 8.82
CA ILE A 13 -6.76 36.70 10.16
C ILE A 13 -6.15 35.30 10.16
N LEU A 14 -6.43 34.48 9.14
CA LEU A 14 -5.86 33.13 9.04
C LEU A 14 -4.33 33.17 8.89
N ILE A 15 -3.80 34.08 8.07
CA ILE A 15 -2.35 34.29 7.93
C ILE A 15 -1.75 34.77 9.25
N ALA A 16 -2.40 35.71 9.96
CA ALA A 16 -1.93 36.20 11.24
C ALA A 16 -1.94 35.10 12.32
N LEU A 17 -2.99 34.27 12.39
CA LEU A 17 -3.06 33.13 13.29
C LEU A 17 -1.99 32.07 12.97
N MET A 18 -1.75 31.79 11.69
CA MET A 18 -0.65 30.92 11.26
C MET A 18 0.72 31.50 11.62
N ALA A 19 0.95 32.78 11.36
CA ALA A 19 2.19 33.46 11.71
C ALA A 19 2.41 33.47 13.23
N LEU A 20 1.34 33.66 14.02
CA LEU A 20 1.38 33.59 15.48
C LEU A 20 1.73 32.17 15.95
N LEU A 21 1.11 31.13 15.38
CA LEU A 21 1.39 29.73 15.71
C LEU A 21 2.82 29.33 15.32
N VAL A 22 3.29 29.73 14.13
CA VAL A 22 4.66 29.51 13.69
C VAL A 22 5.65 30.25 14.59
N GLY A 23 5.38 31.52 14.90
CA GLY A 23 6.21 32.33 15.81
C GLY A 23 6.25 31.75 17.22
N TYR A 24 5.10 31.32 17.75
CA TYR A 24 5.00 30.64 19.05
C TYR A 24 5.86 29.38 19.07
N TYR A 25 5.75 28.52 18.06
CA TYR A 25 6.57 27.31 17.94
C TYR A 25 8.05 27.62 17.78
N TRP A 26 8.41 28.63 16.97
CA TRP A 26 9.80 29.04 16.79
C TRP A 26 10.44 29.52 18.10
N LEU A 27 9.72 30.37 18.85
CA LEU A 27 10.18 30.93 20.11
C LEU A 27 10.29 29.89 21.23
N HIS A 28 9.38 28.91 21.28
CA HIS A 28 9.30 27.94 22.38
C HIS A 28 9.91 26.57 22.06
N LYS A 29 10.14 26.27 20.78
CA LYS A 29 10.79 25.05 20.28
C LYS A 29 11.74 25.41 19.13
N PRO A 30 12.88 26.06 19.43
CA PRO A 30 13.87 26.37 18.40
C PRO A 30 14.29 25.10 17.65
N ILE A 31 14.60 25.24 16.36
CA ILE A 31 15.04 24.14 15.51
C ILE A 31 16.34 23.59 16.11
N ALA A 32 16.22 22.46 16.81
CA ALA A 32 17.36 21.79 17.41
C ALA A 32 18.12 20.97 16.35
N PRO A 33 19.43 20.73 16.51
CA PRO A 33 20.22 19.90 15.58
C PRO A 33 19.60 18.52 15.31
N GLU A 34 18.93 17.95 16.30
CA GLU A 34 18.20 16.67 16.20
C GLU A 34 17.07 16.74 15.17
N MET A 35 16.41 17.90 15.04
CA MET A 35 15.37 18.14 14.02
C MET A 35 15.97 18.11 12.60
N MET A 36 17.17 18.68 12.41
CA MET A 36 17.85 18.64 11.11
C MET A 36 18.29 17.23 10.74
N LEU A 37 18.77 16.45 11.72
CA LEU A 37 19.09 15.03 11.53
C LEU A 37 17.85 14.20 11.19
N ASN A 38 16.70 14.50 11.80
CA ASN A 38 15.43 13.85 11.46
C ASN A 38 14.97 14.18 10.03
N LEU A 39 15.16 15.41 9.57
CA LEU A 39 14.88 15.79 8.18
C LEU A 39 15.79 15.09 7.17
N LEU A 40 17.09 14.95 7.49
CA LEU A 40 18.02 14.14 6.68
C LEU A 40 17.61 12.66 6.67
N GLY A 41 17.17 12.14 7.82
CA GLY A 41 16.62 10.80 7.94
C GLY A 41 15.38 10.59 7.08
N ALA A 42 14.48 11.58 6.99
CA ALA A 42 13.33 11.52 6.10
C ALA A 42 13.73 11.41 4.62
N LEU A 43 14.84 12.05 4.21
CA LEU A 43 15.37 11.86 2.85
C LEU A 43 15.85 10.42 2.62
N LEU A 44 16.50 9.81 3.61
CA LEU A 44 16.89 8.39 3.53
C LEU A 44 15.67 7.48 3.43
N ASP A 45 14.60 7.76 4.18
CA ASP A 45 13.34 7.02 4.12
C ASP A 45 12.75 7.10 2.70
N VAL A 46 12.64 8.31 2.13
CA VAL A 46 12.13 8.53 0.77
C VAL A 46 12.97 7.83 -0.28
N VAL A 47 14.30 7.91 -0.20
CA VAL A 47 15.20 7.25 -1.16
C VAL A 47 15.06 5.73 -1.07
N THR A 48 15.04 5.18 0.15
CA THR A 48 14.92 3.74 0.39
C THR A 48 13.60 3.20 -0.16
N VAL A 49 12.50 3.87 0.16
CA VAL A 49 11.16 3.53 -0.35
C VAL A 49 11.10 3.71 -1.87
N GLY A 50 11.70 4.78 -2.40
CA GLY A 50 11.79 5.03 -3.82
C GLY A 50 12.50 3.91 -4.58
N VAL A 51 13.63 3.41 -4.06
CA VAL A 51 14.35 2.26 -4.63
C VAL A 51 13.49 1.00 -4.57
N LEU A 52 12.82 0.73 -3.45
CA LEU A 52 11.92 -0.41 -3.30
C LEU A 52 10.81 -0.40 -4.36
N PHE A 53 10.08 0.71 -4.50
CA PHE A 53 8.97 0.81 -5.45
C PHE A 53 9.42 0.90 -6.90
N ALA A 54 10.57 1.51 -7.20
CA ALA A 54 11.14 1.46 -8.54
C ALA A 54 11.57 0.03 -8.92
N SER A 55 12.11 -0.73 -7.96
CA SER A 55 12.45 -2.15 -8.13
C SER A 55 11.19 -2.99 -8.37
N GLY A 56 10.15 -2.77 -7.58
CA GLY A 56 8.83 -3.38 -7.77
C GLY A 56 8.22 -3.03 -9.13
N GLY A 57 8.21 -1.75 -9.51
CA GLY A 57 7.74 -1.28 -10.81
C GLY A 57 8.47 -1.93 -11.98
N GLY A 58 9.80 -1.99 -11.90
CA GLY A 58 10.64 -2.66 -12.90
C GLY A 58 10.37 -4.17 -13.00
N LEU A 59 10.30 -4.85 -11.86
CA LEU A 59 9.99 -6.28 -11.76
C LEU A 59 8.61 -6.59 -12.32
N GLY A 60 7.58 -5.89 -11.86
CA GLY A 60 6.22 -6.10 -12.33
C GLY A 60 6.06 -5.80 -13.81
N LEU A 61 6.70 -4.75 -14.33
CA LEU A 61 6.66 -4.44 -15.75
C LEU A 61 7.36 -5.53 -16.59
N ALA A 62 8.42 -6.14 -16.08
CA ALA A 62 9.04 -7.30 -16.70
C ALA A 62 8.12 -8.53 -16.67
N LEU A 63 7.44 -8.79 -15.55
CA LEU A 63 6.48 -9.90 -15.42
C LEU A 63 5.28 -9.73 -16.35
N LEU A 64 4.66 -8.55 -16.39
CA LEU A 64 3.52 -8.26 -17.25
C LEU A 64 3.86 -8.43 -18.75
N ARG A 65 5.08 -8.10 -19.16
CA ARG A 65 5.58 -8.37 -20.52
C ARG A 65 5.75 -9.86 -20.78
N ARG A 66 6.40 -10.59 -19.87
CA ARG A 66 6.64 -12.04 -20.02
C ARG A 66 5.35 -12.85 -20.06
N LEU A 67 4.33 -12.41 -19.32
CA LEU A 67 3.01 -13.05 -19.30
C LEU A 67 2.11 -12.61 -20.47
N HIS A 68 2.61 -11.77 -21.39
CA HIS A 68 1.85 -11.22 -22.52
C HIS A 68 0.54 -10.55 -22.09
N VAL A 69 0.50 -9.99 -20.88
CA VAL A 69 -0.69 -9.30 -20.35
C VAL A 69 -0.80 -7.90 -20.93
N LEU A 70 0.34 -7.25 -21.20
CA LEU A 70 0.35 -5.92 -21.84
C LEU A 70 -0.19 -5.94 -23.27
N ASP A 71 -0.03 -7.07 -23.97
CA ASP A 71 -0.56 -7.25 -25.33
C ASP A 71 -2.08 -7.53 -25.30
N ALA A 72 -2.57 -8.07 -24.18
CA ALA A 72 -3.97 -8.41 -23.97
C ALA A 72 -4.81 -7.25 -23.40
N LEU A 73 -4.17 -6.14 -22.98
CA LEU A 73 -4.85 -5.05 -22.30
C LEU A 73 -4.43 -3.68 -22.84
N ASP A 74 -5.43 -2.89 -23.22
CA ASP A 74 -5.27 -1.46 -23.47
C ASP A 74 -5.27 -0.66 -22.15
N LEU A 75 -4.23 -0.84 -21.33
CA LEU A 75 -4.04 -0.05 -20.10
C LEU A 75 -3.46 1.33 -20.43
N THR A 76 -4.05 2.36 -19.82
CA THR A 76 -3.42 3.68 -19.78
C THR A 76 -2.09 3.60 -19.02
N ALA A 77 -1.16 4.52 -19.29
CA ALA A 77 0.14 4.51 -18.61
C ALA A 77 0.03 4.51 -17.07
N PRO A 78 -0.84 5.33 -16.43
CA PRO A 78 -1.00 5.32 -14.97
C PRO A 78 -1.52 3.98 -14.42
N GLU A 79 -2.50 3.34 -15.09
CA GLU A 79 -2.99 2.00 -14.72
C GLU A 79 -1.86 0.98 -14.81
N ARG A 80 -1.17 0.93 -15.96
CA ARG A 80 -0.07 -0.02 -16.21
C ARG A 80 1.05 0.11 -15.19
N LEU A 81 1.52 1.34 -14.93
CA LEU A 81 2.64 1.59 -14.02
C LEU A 81 2.28 1.24 -12.57
N SER A 82 1.05 1.55 -12.15
CA SER A 82 0.58 1.25 -10.79
C SER A 82 0.38 -0.26 -10.60
N ILE A 83 -0.29 -0.94 -11.54
CA ILE A 83 -0.49 -2.40 -11.50
C ILE A 83 0.86 -3.14 -11.54
N ALA A 84 1.80 -2.68 -12.37
CA ALA A 84 3.16 -3.22 -12.40
C ALA A 84 3.85 -3.07 -11.03
N ALA A 85 3.82 -1.87 -10.44
CA ALA A 85 4.43 -1.64 -9.14
C ALA A 85 3.81 -2.52 -8.05
N LEU A 86 2.47 -2.59 -7.97
CA LEU A 86 1.75 -3.42 -7.00
C LEU A 86 2.10 -4.90 -7.13
N LEU A 87 2.12 -5.44 -8.37
CA LEU A 87 2.53 -6.83 -8.61
C LEU A 87 3.97 -7.06 -8.14
N GLY A 88 4.90 -6.19 -8.53
CA GLY A 88 6.31 -6.39 -8.24
C GLY A 88 6.66 -6.20 -6.76
N VAL A 89 6.09 -5.21 -6.07
CA VAL A 89 6.31 -5.08 -4.62
C VAL A 89 5.67 -6.25 -3.85
N GLY A 90 4.54 -6.79 -4.31
CA GLY A 90 3.99 -8.02 -3.74
C GLY A 90 4.93 -9.21 -3.88
N VAL A 91 5.60 -9.36 -5.03
CA VAL A 91 6.64 -10.39 -5.21
C VAL A 91 7.86 -10.14 -4.31
N ILE A 92 8.27 -8.88 -4.12
CA ILE A 92 9.35 -8.52 -3.19
C ILE A 92 8.97 -8.84 -1.74
N ALA A 93 7.71 -8.62 -1.34
CA ALA A 93 7.20 -9.00 -0.02
C ALA A 93 7.27 -10.52 0.20
N LEU A 94 6.92 -11.32 -0.81
CA LEU A 94 7.05 -12.79 -0.76
C LEU A 94 8.52 -13.24 -0.72
N TYR A 95 9.41 -12.55 -1.44
CA TYR A 95 10.86 -12.77 -1.34
C TYR A 95 11.35 -12.56 0.09
N ALA A 96 10.98 -11.44 0.72
CA ALA A 96 11.31 -11.13 2.11
C ALA A 96 10.74 -12.19 3.08
N LEU A 97 9.50 -12.65 2.86
CA LEU A 97 8.92 -13.77 3.61
C LEU A 97 9.78 -15.04 3.50
N VAL A 98 10.21 -15.43 2.30
CA VAL A 98 11.06 -16.62 2.11
C VAL A 98 12.39 -16.48 2.85
N LEU A 99 13.07 -15.31 2.77
CA LEU A 99 14.28 -15.05 3.56
C LEU A 99 14.03 -15.22 5.06
N GLY A 100 12.87 -14.73 5.53
CA GLY A 100 12.38 -14.88 6.90
C GLY A 100 12.27 -16.34 7.32
N LEU A 101 11.64 -17.17 6.49
CA LEU A 101 11.40 -18.58 6.77
C LEU A 101 12.68 -19.44 6.74
N ILE A 102 13.62 -19.13 5.84
CA ILE A 102 14.89 -19.89 5.74
C ILE A 102 15.97 -19.37 6.70
N GLY A 103 15.70 -18.28 7.42
CA GLY A 103 16.56 -17.76 8.48
C GLY A 103 17.75 -16.92 8.04
N VAL A 104 17.61 -16.21 6.91
CA VAL A 104 18.63 -15.28 6.39
C VAL A 104 18.07 -13.86 6.25
N PHE A 105 17.23 -13.45 7.19
CA PHE A 105 16.51 -12.19 7.16
C PHE A 105 17.35 -11.04 7.71
N ASN A 106 18.36 -10.64 6.95
CA ASN A 106 19.25 -9.52 7.28
C ASN A 106 19.40 -8.54 6.11
N THR A 107 19.94 -7.35 6.38
CA THR A 107 20.11 -6.27 5.40
C THR A 107 20.86 -6.73 4.15
N GLY A 108 21.92 -7.53 4.30
CA GLY A 108 22.73 -8.01 3.18
C GLY A 108 21.94 -8.91 2.23
N ALA A 109 21.19 -9.88 2.76
CA ALA A 109 20.35 -10.75 1.95
C ALA A 109 19.20 -9.98 1.29
N ILE A 110 18.50 -9.12 2.05
CA ILE A 110 17.38 -8.32 1.55
C ILE A 110 17.82 -7.44 0.38
N TRP A 111 18.84 -6.61 0.59
CA TRP A 111 19.28 -5.64 -0.41
C TRP A 111 20.13 -6.26 -1.51
N GLY A 112 20.85 -7.34 -1.23
CA GLY A 112 21.54 -8.14 -2.25
C GLY A 112 20.54 -8.73 -3.26
N GLY A 113 19.42 -9.30 -2.79
CA GLY A 113 18.37 -9.78 -3.68
C GLY A 113 17.66 -8.68 -4.47
N LEU A 114 17.38 -7.53 -3.84
CA LEU A 114 16.86 -6.35 -4.53
C LEU A 114 17.81 -5.87 -5.63
N LEU A 115 19.11 -5.83 -5.37
CA LEU A 115 20.13 -5.49 -6.36
C LEU A 115 20.11 -6.48 -7.54
N VAL A 116 20.02 -7.79 -7.26
CA VAL A 116 19.87 -8.81 -8.31
C VAL A 116 18.60 -8.57 -9.13
N ILE A 117 17.47 -8.28 -8.49
CA ILE A 117 16.21 -7.93 -9.18
C ILE A 117 16.41 -6.71 -10.09
N ILE A 118 17.04 -5.65 -9.61
CA ILE A 118 17.33 -4.44 -10.40
C ILE A 118 18.21 -4.78 -11.60
N ILE A 119 19.27 -5.57 -11.42
CA ILE A 119 20.19 -5.96 -12.51
C ILE A 119 19.44 -6.78 -13.58
N LEU A 120 18.69 -7.80 -13.15
CA LEU A 120 17.95 -8.68 -14.05
C LEU A 120 16.82 -7.94 -14.78
N THR A 121 16.24 -6.91 -14.16
CA THR A 121 15.11 -6.14 -14.71
C THR A 121 15.50 -4.74 -15.16
N ARG A 122 16.80 -4.43 -15.30
CA ARG A 122 17.34 -3.07 -15.53
C ARG A 122 16.61 -2.26 -16.60
N ARG A 123 16.29 -2.89 -17.73
CA ARG A 123 15.57 -2.23 -18.83
C ARG A 123 14.15 -1.83 -18.43
N SER A 124 13.45 -2.71 -17.72
CA SER A 124 12.11 -2.44 -17.19
C SER A 124 12.16 -1.46 -16.02
N PHE A 125 13.17 -1.54 -15.15
CA PHE A 125 13.41 -0.60 -14.05
C PHE A 125 13.53 0.85 -14.56
N PHE A 126 14.51 1.12 -15.43
CA PHE A 126 14.72 2.47 -15.95
C PHE A 126 13.56 2.95 -16.83
N ARG A 127 12.88 2.04 -17.54
CA ARG A 127 11.66 2.38 -18.29
C ARG A 127 10.51 2.76 -17.37
N TRP A 128 10.25 1.99 -16.31
CA TRP A 128 9.20 2.31 -15.35
C TRP A 128 9.47 3.67 -14.69
N LEU A 129 10.71 3.91 -14.25
CA LEU A 129 11.12 5.17 -13.64
C LEU A 129 10.97 6.35 -14.63
N GLY A 130 11.44 6.18 -15.87
CA GLY A 130 11.31 7.20 -16.91
C GLY A 130 9.86 7.55 -17.24
N GLU A 131 8.98 6.55 -17.33
CA GLU A 131 7.54 6.76 -17.58
C GLU A 131 6.82 7.41 -16.39
N VAL A 132 7.18 7.07 -15.14
CA VAL A 132 6.66 7.75 -13.94
C VAL A 132 7.09 9.23 -13.94
N ILE A 133 8.38 9.51 -14.15
CA ILE A 133 8.90 10.89 -14.21
C ILE A 133 8.24 11.68 -15.34
N ALA A 134 8.08 11.08 -16.52
CA ALA A 134 7.39 11.69 -17.64
C ALA A 134 5.92 12.00 -17.31
N GLY A 135 5.23 11.05 -16.68
CA GLY A 135 3.87 11.22 -16.20
C GLY A 135 3.74 12.40 -15.22
N LEU A 136 4.62 12.46 -14.21
CA LEU A 136 4.64 13.55 -13.23
C LEU A 136 4.92 14.92 -13.87
N ARG A 137 5.87 15.00 -14.80
CA ARG A 137 6.18 16.25 -15.54
C ARG A 137 5.02 16.69 -16.45
N GLY A 138 4.24 15.74 -16.94
CA GLY A 138 3.07 15.95 -17.79
C GLY A 138 1.80 16.28 -17.01
N LEU A 139 1.81 16.26 -15.67
CA LEU A 139 0.63 16.62 -14.86
C LEU A 139 0.33 18.11 -14.98
N ARG A 140 -0.55 18.46 -15.92
CA ARG A 140 -0.98 19.84 -16.18
C ARG A 140 -2.48 19.88 -16.47
N PRO A 141 -3.33 19.97 -15.42
CA PRO A 141 -4.77 20.04 -15.62
C PRO A 141 -5.17 21.30 -16.38
N GLU A 142 -6.02 21.17 -17.40
CA GLU A 142 -6.41 22.27 -18.29
C GLU A 142 -7.43 23.19 -17.60
N GLY A 143 -8.38 22.61 -16.87
CA GLY A 143 -9.45 23.34 -16.18
C GLY A 143 -9.02 24.00 -14.86
N LYS A 144 -9.51 25.22 -14.59
CA LYS A 144 -9.27 25.92 -13.31
C LYS A 144 -9.72 25.09 -12.10
N PHE A 145 -10.88 24.44 -12.20
CA PHE A 145 -11.40 23.59 -11.12
C PHE A 145 -10.60 22.29 -10.95
N ALA A 146 -10.17 21.65 -12.03
CA ALA A 146 -9.28 20.49 -11.98
C ALA A 146 -7.94 20.84 -11.32
N ARG A 147 -7.35 22.01 -11.63
CA ARG A 147 -6.15 22.50 -10.94
C ARG A 147 -6.38 22.76 -9.45
N PHE A 148 -7.53 23.32 -9.08
CA PHE A 148 -7.89 23.52 -7.68
C PHE A 148 -7.96 22.19 -6.92
N LEU A 149 -8.63 21.17 -7.48
CA LEU A 149 -8.71 19.83 -6.91
C LEU A 149 -7.34 19.14 -6.83
N MET A 150 -6.49 19.31 -7.84
CA MET A 150 -5.10 18.84 -7.81
C MET A 150 -4.34 19.44 -6.61
N TRP A 151 -4.42 20.76 -6.39
CA TRP A 151 -3.74 21.39 -5.27
C TRP A 151 -4.27 20.93 -3.91
N ILE A 152 -5.58 20.69 -3.77
CA ILE A 152 -6.16 20.09 -2.56
C ILE A 152 -5.60 18.67 -2.34
N THR A 153 -5.61 17.84 -3.38
CA THR A 153 -5.08 16.47 -3.31
C THR A 153 -3.61 16.48 -2.89
N LEU A 154 -2.80 17.36 -3.49
CA LEU A 154 -1.38 17.49 -3.16
C LEU A 154 -1.15 18.02 -1.74
N ALA A 155 -1.97 18.96 -1.27
CA ALA A 155 -1.89 19.47 0.10
C ALA A 155 -2.22 18.38 1.13
N LEU A 156 -3.27 17.59 0.90
CA LEU A 156 -3.64 16.47 1.78
C LEU A 156 -2.59 15.37 1.77
N LEU A 157 -2.02 15.04 0.60
CA LEU A 157 -0.90 14.10 0.49
C LEU A 157 0.34 14.62 1.21
N LEU A 158 0.66 15.91 1.10
CA LEU A 158 1.78 16.51 1.80
C LEU A 158 1.57 16.43 3.31
N MET A 159 0.37 16.73 3.82
CA MET A 159 0.06 16.59 5.24
C MET A 159 0.21 15.15 5.73
N ALA A 160 -0.33 14.17 4.98
CA ALA A 160 -0.16 12.75 5.31
C ALA A 160 1.32 12.33 5.28
N PHE A 161 2.09 12.81 4.30
CA PHE A 161 3.52 12.56 4.22
C PHE A 161 4.31 13.18 5.38
N LEU A 162 3.97 14.39 5.82
CA LEU A 162 4.57 15.04 6.99
C LEU A 162 4.29 14.24 8.28
N ILE A 163 3.11 13.63 8.40
CA ILE A 163 2.79 12.70 9.49
C ILE A 163 3.63 11.42 9.36
N ALA A 164 3.79 10.88 8.15
CA ALA A 164 4.52 9.63 7.90
C ALA A 164 6.02 9.71 8.24
N ILE A 165 6.64 10.88 8.12
CA ILE A 165 8.05 11.07 8.48
C ILE A 165 8.26 11.45 9.95
N ALA A 166 7.17 11.64 10.70
CA ALA A 166 7.22 11.83 12.15
C ALA A 166 7.35 10.48 12.87
N PRO A 167 7.84 10.44 14.13
CA PRO A 167 7.88 9.22 14.91
C PRO A 167 6.50 8.54 15.00
N PRO A 168 6.43 7.21 14.82
CA PRO A 168 5.16 6.49 14.84
C PRO A 168 4.52 6.56 16.24
N PHE A 169 3.22 6.84 16.29
CA PHE A 169 2.48 7.02 17.54
C PHE A 169 1.12 6.30 17.58
N SER A 170 0.65 5.78 16.45
CA SER A 170 -0.64 5.10 16.36
C SER A 170 -0.58 3.71 16.99
N TRP A 171 -1.73 3.27 17.50
CA TRP A 171 -1.81 2.05 18.32
C TRP A 171 -1.41 0.79 17.53
N ASP A 172 -2.00 0.54 16.35
CA ASP A 172 -1.69 -0.68 15.59
C ASP A 172 -0.23 -0.70 15.10
N SER A 173 0.32 0.47 14.80
CA SER A 173 1.73 0.65 14.44
C SER A 173 2.65 0.10 15.53
N LEU A 174 2.39 0.50 16.77
CA LEU A 174 3.20 0.14 17.94
C LEU A 174 2.87 -1.25 18.50
N VAL A 175 1.69 -1.80 18.19
CA VAL A 175 1.30 -3.12 18.69
C VAL A 175 1.72 -4.24 17.73
N TYR A 176 1.60 -4.07 16.42
CA TYR A 176 1.87 -5.19 15.50
C TYR A 176 2.38 -4.85 14.10
N HIS A 177 2.20 -3.63 13.57
CA HIS A 177 2.72 -3.35 12.22
C HIS A 177 4.22 -3.12 12.19
N LEU A 178 4.80 -2.48 13.22
CA LEU A 178 6.26 -2.29 13.34
C LEU A 178 6.93 -3.40 14.16
N VAL A 179 6.22 -3.94 15.14
CA VAL A 179 6.75 -4.95 16.08
C VAL A 179 7.20 -6.22 15.35
N GLY A 180 6.41 -6.72 14.40
CA GLY A 180 6.78 -7.90 13.60
C GLY A 180 8.09 -7.66 12.82
N PRO A 181 8.15 -6.67 11.93
CA PRO A 181 9.36 -6.27 11.21
C PRO A 181 10.60 -6.15 12.09
N GLN A 182 10.51 -5.43 13.22
CA GLN A 182 11.63 -5.24 14.16
C GLN A 182 12.13 -6.58 14.69
N ARG A 183 11.23 -7.41 15.24
CA ARG A 183 11.60 -8.71 15.80
C ARG A 183 12.19 -9.65 14.76
N TYR A 184 11.70 -9.64 13.52
CA TYR A 184 12.25 -10.48 12.45
C TYR A 184 13.66 -10.05 12.06
N LEU A 185 13.91 -8.73 11.96
CA LEU A 185 15.24 -8.19 11.66
C LEU A 185 16.24 -8.47 12.80
N GLU A 186 15.82 -8.28 14.05
CA GLU A 186 16.64 -8.56 15.24
C GLU A 186 17.01 -10.04 15.35
N ALA A 187 16.04 -10.94 15.10
CA ALA A 187 16.28 -12.37 15.14
C ALA A 187 17.00 -12.91 13.90
N GLY A 188 17.09 -12.13 12.81
CA GLY A 188 17.59 -12.58 11.52
C GLY A 188 16.72 -13.64 10.84
N ARG A 189 15.49 -13.87 11.34
CA ARG A 189 14.56 -14.91 10.87
C ARG A 189 13.14 -14.64 11.38
N MET A 190 12.16 -15.28 10.76
CA MET A 190 10.80 -15.33 11.33
C MET A 190 10.71 -16.40 12.40
N ILE A 191 10.23 -16.01 13.57
CA ILE A 191 9.93 -16.91 14.69
C ILE A 191 8.46 -16.79 15.09
N PRO A 192 7.89 -17.84 15.69
CA PRO A 192 6.57 -17.73 16.31
C PRO A 192 6.62 -16.77 17.50
N HIS A 193 5.56 -15.99 17.66
CA HIS A 193 5.40 -15.07 18.77
C HIS A 193 4.20 -15.46 19.61
N GLU A 194 4.50 -16.02 20.77
CA GLU A 194 3.51 -16.53 21.72
C GLU A 194 2.85 -15.42 22.51
N ASP A 195 3.37 -14.20 22.53
CA ASP A 195 2.85 -13.06 23.29
C ASP A 195 1.83 -12.23 22.49
N ASN A 196 1.88 -12.30 21.16
CA ASN A 196 1.11 -11.42 20.29
C ASN A 196 0.51 -12.18 19.10
N PHE A 197 -0.80 -12.44 19.17
CA PHE A 197 -1.51 -13.19 18.11
C PHE A 197 -1.62 -12.44 16.78
N TYR A 198 -1.50 -11.10 16.76
CA TYR A 198 -1.52 -10.33 15.52
C TYR A 198 -0.30 -10.62 14.64
N LEU A 199 0.82 -11.03 15.23
CA LEU A 199 2.03 -11.39 14.48
C LEU A 199 1.89 -12.71 13.71
N GLY A 200 0.86 -13.50 14.02
CA GLY A 200 0.55 -14.74 13.31
C GLY A 200 -0.24 -14.53 12.00
N MET A 201 -0.84 -13.36 11.79
CA MET A 201 -1.55 -12.98 10.57
C MET A 201 -0.59 -12.88 9.36
N PRO A 202 -1.11 -12.83 8.12
CA PRO A 202 -0.31 -12.53 6.94
C PRO A 202 0.19 -11.08 6.98
N LYS A 203 1.41 -10.85 6.47
CA LYS A 203 2.19 -9.63 6.72
C LYS A 203 2.93 -9.10 5.49
N ASN A 204 2.35 -9.19 4.28
CA ASN A 204 3.01 -8.69 3.05
C ASN A 204 3.35 -7.19 3.15
N GLY A 205 2.46 -6.37 3.72
CA GLY A 205 2.74 -4.94 3.90
C GLY A 205 3.92 -4.72 4.84
N GLU A 206 3.93 -5.43 5.96
CA GLU A 206 4.98 -5.36 6.97
C GLU A 206 6.30 -5.98 6.48
N MET A 207 6.29 -6.92 5.55
CA MET A 207 7.52 -7.38 4.88
C MET A 207 8.18 -6.24 4.12
N LEU A 208 7.40 -5.36 3.48
CA LEU A 208 7.94 -4.17 2.83
C LEU A 208 8.48 -3.16 3.86
N PHE A 209 7.84 -3.04 5.03
CA PHE A 209 8.36 -2.23 6.14
C PHE A 209 9.71 -2.77 6.62
N ALA A 210 9.82 -4.09 6.84
CA ALA A 210 11.07 -4.71 7.24
C ALA A 210 12.18 -4.48 6.18
N VAL A 211 11.84 -4.55 4.89
CA VAL A 211 12.78 -4.25 3.81
C VAL A 211 13.34 -2.83 3.93
N THR A 212 12.48 -1.81 4.10
CA THR A 212 12.94 -0.42 4.18
C THR A 212 13.63 -0.11 5.50
N MET A 213 13.14 -0.65 6.61
CA MET A 213 13.74 -0.52 7.93
C MET A 213 15.14 -1.13 7.99
N SER A 214 15.39 -2.25 7.28
CA SER A 214 16.66 -2.98 7.35
C SER A 214 17.88 -2.17 6.92
N LEU A 215 17.74 -1.15 6.06
CA LEU A 215 18.89 -0.45 5.49
C LEU A 215 19.53 0.53 6.47
N PHE A 216 18.70 1.28 7.21
CA PHE A 216 19.14 2.36 8.11
C PHE A 216 18.59 2.24 9.53
N GLY A 217 17.81 1.19 9.83
CA GLY A 217 17.18 0.98 11.14
C GLY A 217 16.01 1.94 11.42
N ARG A 218 15.45 2.60 10.40
CA ARG A 218 14.44 3.65 10.55
C ARG A 218 13.02 3.11 10.37
N ASP A 219 12.24 3.10 11.43
CA ASP A 219 10.84 2.70 11.47
C ASP A 219 9.88 3.68 10.76
N THR A 220 10.24 4.96 10.70
CA THR A 220 9.53 6.01 9.94
C THR A 220 9.38 5.66 8.45
N SER A 221 10.30 4.89 7.87
CA SER A 221 10.20 4.43 6.48
C SER A 221 8.94 3.62 6.18
N ALA A 222 8.36 2.94 7.17
CA ALA A 222 7.16 2.11 7.02
C ALA A 222 5.93 2.94 6.65
N ALA A 223 5.71 4.09 7.30
CA ALA A 223 4.59 4.96 6.97
C ALA A 223 4.77 5.59 5.57
N VAL A 224 6.00 5.85 5.14
CA VAL A 224 6.28 6.32 3.77
C VAL A 224 5.93 5.24 2.73
N VAL A 225 6.15 3.94 3.02
CA VAL A 225 5.65 2.84 2.17
C VAL A 225 4.12 2.92 2.05
N HIS A 226 3.42 3.14 3.15
CA HIS A 226 1.95 3.25 3.17
C HIS A 226 1.44 4.46 2.35
N VAL A 227 2.11 5.62 2.46
CA VAL A 227 1.83 6.80 1.62
C VAL A 227 1.96 6.48 0.13
N VAL A 228 2.96 5.69 -0.29
CA VAL A 228 3.11 5.32 -1.70
C VAL A 228 1.95 4.44 -2.17
N PHE A 229 1.43 3.53 -1.33
CA PHE A 229 0.20 2.80 -1.64
C PHE A 229 -1.01 3.75 -1.77
N THR A 230 -1.13 4.78 -0.92
CA THR A 230 -2.13 5.83 -1.08
C THR A 230 -2.03 6.50 -2.44
N VAL A 231 -0.82 6.85 -2.89
CA VAL A 231 -0.60 7.44 -4.22
C VAL A 231 -1.09 6.50 -5.33
N PHE A 232 -0.80 5.19 -5.26
CA PHE A 232 -1.31 4.24 -6.26
C PHE A 232 -2.84 4.13 -6.24
N ALA A 233 -3.46 4.10 -5.06
CA ALA A 233 -4.92 4.09 -4.94
C ALA A 233 -5.54 5.33 -5.61
N LEU A 234 -4.97 6.53 -5.37
CA LEU A 234 -5.43 7.78 -5.97
C LEU A 234 -5.22 7.80 -7.49
N VAL A 235 -4.04 7.39 -7.96
CA VAL A 235 -3.70 7.37 -9.39
C VAL A 235 -4.60 6.40 -10.15
N LEU A 236 -4.83 5.19 -9.62
CA LEU A 236 -5.71 4.22 -10.25
C LEU A 236 -7.17 4.71 -10.27
N THR A 237 -7.64 5.28 -9.17
CA THR A 237 -9.00 5.84 -9.07
C THR A 237 -9.20 6.99 -10.06
N ALA A 238 -8.23 7.91 -10.14
CA ALA A 238 -8.26 9.01 -11.09
C ALA A 238 -8.19 8.51 -12.54
N ALA A 239 -7.33 7.55 -12.84
CA ALA A 239 -7.18 6.99 -14.18
C ALA A 239 -8.47 6.32 -14.66
N LEU A 240 -9.10 5.53 -13.78
CA LEU A 240 -10.39 4.89 -14.06
C LEU A 240 -11.48 5.93 -14.31
N ALA A 241 -11.60 6.94 -13.44
CA ALA A 241 -12.56 8.02 -13.62
C ALA A 241 -12.32 8.78 -14.93
N ARG A 242 -11.07 9.14 -15.24
CA ARG A 242 -10.69 9.84 -16.47
C ARG A 242 -11.11 9.08 -17.72
N ARG A 243 -10.88 7.76 -17.74
CA ARG A 243 -11.20 6.89 -18.88
C ARG A 243 -12.69 6.91 -19.23
N HIS A 244 -13.55 6.91 -18.21
CA HIS A 244 -15.00 6.85 -18.41
C HIS A 244 -15.68 8.22 -18.46
N THR A 245 -14.96 9.30 -18.15
CA THR A 245 -15.54 10.64 -18.05
C THR A 245 -14.59 11.71 -18.61
N ASN A 246 -13.94 12.50 -17.74
CA ASN A 246 -13.05 13.61 -18.12
C ASN A 246 -12.01 13.88 -17.03
N GLU A 247 -11.11 14.83 -17.29
CA GLU A 247 -10.02 15.19 -16.36
C GLU A 247 -10.53 15.77 -15.03
N THR A 248 -11.59 16.57 -15.03
CA THR A 248 -12.15 17.14 -13.80
C THR A 248 -12.68 16.05 -12.88
N ALA A 249 -13.41 15.07 -13.43
CA ALA A 249 -13.92 13.94 -12.68
C ALA A 249 -12.78 13.04 -12.14
N ALA A 250 -11.66 12.94 -12.86
CA ALA A 250 -10.47 12.24 -12.38
C ALA A 250 -9.89 12.86 -11.09
N TRP A 251 -9.70 14.18 -11.10
CA TRP A 251 -9.23 14.90 -9.92
C TRP A 251 -10.26 14.95 -8.80
N LEU A 252 -11.55 14.99 -9.14
CA LEU A 252 -12.62 14.93 -8.14
C LEU A 252 -12.61 13.58 -7.44
N ALA A 253 -12.52 12.47 -8.18
CA ALA A 253 -12.47 11.13 -7.61
C ALA A 253 -11.24 10.93 -6.70
N ALA A 254 -10.06 11.38 -7.13
CA ALA A 254 -8.86 11.36 -6.27
C ALA A 254 -9.03 12.22 -5.02
N THR A 255 -9.51 13.46 -5.18
CA THR A 255 -9.74 14.39 -4.05
C THR A 255 -10.73 13.79 -3.06
N MET A 256 -11.86 13.24 -3.54
CA MET A 256 -12.88 12.64 -2.67
C MET A 256 -12.34 11.42 -1.92
N LEU A 257 -11.50 10.60 -2.56
CA LEU A 257 -10.89 9.46 -1.91
C LEU A 257 -9.98 9.91 -0.76
N ILE A 258 -9.00 10.81 -1.02
CA ILE A 258 -8.10 11.26 0.04
C ILE A 258 -8.79 12.16 1.06
N ALA A 259 -9.78 12.97 0.69
CA ALA A 259 -10.49 13.84 1.63
C ALA A 259 -11.42 13.08 2.60
N SER A 260 -11.65 11.79 2.37
CA SER A 260 -12.30 10.93 3.36
C SER A 260 -11.47 10.89 4.64
N TYR A 261 -12.12 11.15 5.79
CA TYR A 261 -11.46 11.24 7.10
C TYR A 261 -10.51 10.04 7.34
N ASN A 262 -11.03 8.82 7.18
CA ASN A 262 -10.25 7.60 7.40
C ASN A 262 -9.08 7.47 6.42
N VAL A 263 -9.25 7.83 5.14
CA VAL A 263 -8.17 7.65 4.13
C VAL A 263 -7.02 8.61 4.40
N TRP A 264 -7.32 9.90 4.66
CA TRP A 264 -6.28 10.88 4.96
C TRP A 264 -5.58 10.59 6.28
N GLU A 265 -6.33 10.28 7.33
CA GLU A 265 -5.77 10.00 8.66
C GLU A 265 -4.84 8.77 8.61
N LEU A 266 -5.31 7.66 8.03
CA LEU A 266 -4.54 6.42 7.95
C LEU A 266 -3.32 6.54 7.02
N ALA A 267 -3.37 7.40 5.99
CA ALA A 267 -2.29 7.52 5.01
C ALA A 267 -0.95 7.93 5.65
N GLY A 268 -0.98 8.65 6.77
CA GLY A 268 0.22 9.07 7.50
C GLY A 268 0.74 8.04 8.52
N TRP A 269 0.02 6.95 8.77
CA TRP A 269 0.42 5.94 9.75
C TRP A 269 1.12 4.75 9.09
N SER A 270 1.94 4.01 9.85
CA SER A 270 2.56 2.74 9.42
C SER A 270 1.57 1.58 9.48
N TYR A 271 0.44 1.76 8.79
CA TYR A 271 -0.67 0.82 8.64
C TYR A 271 -0.60 0.18 7.25
N VAL A 272 -1.53 -0.72 6.92
CA VAL A 272 -1.52 -1.46 5.64
C VAL A 272 -2.81 -1.32 4.82
N ASP A 273 -3.80 -0.59 5.33
CA ASP A 273 -5.15 -0.52 4.76
C ASP A 273 -5.19 0.18 3.39
N LEU A 274 -4.29 1.14 3.13
CA LEU A 274 -4.19 1.80 1.81
C LEU A 274 -3.53 0.87 0.79
N ALA A 275 -2.75 -0.12 1.22
CA ALA A 275 -2.30 -1.19 0.32
C ALA A 275 -3.48 -2.04 -0.16
N LEU A 276 -4.40 -2.41 0.75
CA LEU A 276 -5.65 -3.09 0.40
C LEU A 276 -6.48 -2.26 -0.57
N THR A 277 -6.58 -0.95 -0.33
CA THR A 277 -7.30 -0.03 -1.20
C THR A 277 -6.68 0.00 -2.60
N ALA A 278 -5.35 0.13 -2.71
CA ALA A 278 -4.64 0.12 -3.98
C ALA A 278 -4.82 -1.20 -4.74
N TYR A 279 -4.67 -2.35 -4.06
CA TYR A 279 -4.93 -3.66 -4.67
C TYR A 279 -6.39 -3.82 -5.11
N GLY A 280 -7.34 -3.38 -4.29
CA GLY A 280 -8.78 -3.44 -4.60
C GLY A 280 -9.14 -2.63 -5.85
N VAL A 281 -8.67 -1.38 -5.94
CA VAL A 281 -8.89 -0.55 -7.13
C VAL A 281 -8.18 -1.14 -8.35
N ALA A 282 -6.96 -1.67 -8.21
CA ALA A 282 -6.24 -2.33 -9.29
C ALA A 282 -7.00 -3.57 -9.84
N VAL A 283 -7.51 -4.41 -8.94
CA VAL A 283 -8.35 -5.57 -9.30
C VAL A 283 -9.63 -5.09 -9.99
N TYR A 284 -10.27 -4.05 -9.48
CA TYR A 284 -11.46 -3.48 -10.09
C TYR A 284 -11.20 -2.98 -11.52
N VAL A 285 -10.11 -2.24 -11.75
CA VAL A 285 -9.67 -1.83 -13.09
C VAL A 285 -9.52 -3.03 -14.01
N LEU A 286 -8.82 -4.09 -13.58
CA LEU A 286 -8.62 -5.30 -14.39
C LEU A 286 -9.93 -6.01 -14.71
N LEU A 287 -10.86 -6.09 -13.75
CA LEU A 287 -12.15 -6.72 -13.96
C LEU A 287 -13.05 -5.94 -14.93
N ILE A 288 -13.02 -4.60 -14.87
CA ILE A 288 -13.68 -3.76 -15.87
C ILE A 288 -13.08 -4.01 -17.25
N ARG A 289 -11.75 -4.07 -17.37
CA ARG A 289 -11.09 -4.38 -18.65
C ARG A 289 -11.43 -5.76 -19.17
N TRP A 290 -11.48 -6.77 -18.29
CA TRP A 290 -11.89 -8.11 -18.66
C TRP A 290 -13.33 -8.15 -19.19
N ARG A 291 -14.24 -7.33 -18.65
CA ARG A 291 -15.62 -7.24 -19.19
C ARG A 291 -15.67 -6.61 -20.57
N GLU A 292 -14.82 -5.61 -20.83
CA GLU A 292 -14.72 -4.95 -22.14
C GLU A 292 -14.07 -5.88 -23.18
N GLN A 293 -13.00 -6.58 -22.80
CA GLN A 293 -12.21 -7.47 -23.64
C GLN A 293 -11.85 -8.75 -22.86
N PRO A 294 -12.68 -9.81 -22.95
CA PRO A 294 -12.48 -11.02 -22.16
C PRO A 294 -11.20 -11.78 -22.50
N ASP A 295 -10.23 -11.76 -21.60
CA ASP A 295 -8.99 -12.53 -21.67
C ASP A 295 -8.66 -13.16 -20.30
N GLN A 296 -8.32 -14.47 -20.29
CA GLN A 296 -8.01 -15.21 -19.07
C GLN A 296 -6.75 -14.68 -18.35
N ARG A 297 -5.78 -14.15 -19.08
CA ARG A 297 -4.54 -13.60 -18.52
C ARG A 297 -4.81 -12.40 -17.61
N VAL A 298 -5.86 -11.64 -17.92
CA VAL A 298 -6.33 -10.50 -17.11
C VAL A 298 -6.93 -10.98 -15.80
N LEU A 299 -7.74 -12.05 -15.84
CA LEU A 299 -8.28 -12.68 -14.65
C LEU A 299 -7.19 -13.32 -13.79
N MET A 300 -6.17 -13.93 -14.42
CA MET A 300 -5.01 -14.46 -13.71
C MET A 300 -4.22 -13.37 -12.99
N LEU A 301 -4.04 -12.21 -13.63
CA LEU A 301 -3.41 -11.06 -12.98
C LEU A 301 -4.27 -10.52 -11.84
N ALA A 302 -5.60 -10.43 -12.02
CA ALA A 302 -6.51 -10.02 -10.95
C ALA A 302 -6.43 -10.99 -9.76
N GLY A 303 -6.41 -12.31 -10.02
CA GLY A 303 -6.18 -13.35 -9.03
C GLY A 303 -4.84 -13.19 -8.31
N ALA A 304 -3.77 -12.91 -9.04
CA ALA A 304 -2.46 -12.67 -8.45
C ALA A 304 -2.48 -11.47 -7.48
N LEU A 305 -3.06 -10.34 -7.88
CA LEU A 305 -3.20 -9.17 -7.02
C LEU A 305 -4.10 -9.44 -5.80
N ILE A 306 -5.16 -10.24 -5.95
CA ILE A 306 -6.01 -10.69 -4.84
C ILE A 306 -5.20 -11.52 -3.85
N GLY A 307 -4.43 -12.51 -4.30
CA GLY A 307 -3.59 -13.34 -3.42
C GLY A 307 -2.57 -12.51 -2.64
N LEU A 308 -1.94 -11.54 -3.31
CA LEU A 308 -1.02 -10.60 -2.67
C LEU A 308 -1.73 -9.71 -1.64
N ALA A 309 -2.96 -9.26 -1.93
CA ALA A 309 -3.78 -8.46 -1.01
C ALA A 309 -4.25 -9.26 0.21
N VAL A 310 -4.67 -10.51 0.03
CA VAL A 310 -5.00 -11.43 1.16
C VAL A 310 -3.75 -11.68 2.00
N GLY A 311 -2.58 -11.74 1.36
CA GLY A 311 -1.29 -11.77 2.05
C GLY A 311 -0.96 -10.48 2.83
N VAL A 312 -1.68 -9.37 2.65
CA VAL A 312 -1.55 -8.16 3.49
C VAL A 312 -2.51 -8.24 4.68
N LYS A 313 -3.78 -8.61 4.46
CA LYS A 313 -4.80 -8.71 5.52
C LYS A 313 -5.90 -9.66 5.06
N TYR A 314 -6.39 -10.51 5.96
CA TYR A 314 -7.44 -11.49 5.65
C TYR A 314 -8.72 -10.88 5.08
N THR A 315 -9.06 -9.65 5.49
CA THR A 315 -10.24 -8.93 5.00
C THR A 315 -10.20 -8.67 3.49
N ALA A 316 -9.05 -8.73 2.83
CA ALA A 316 -8.96 -8.64 1.38
C ALA A 316 -9.67 -9.81 0.65
N VAL A 317 -10.08 -10.87 1.35
CA VAL A 317 -10.94 -11.93 0.77
C VAL A 317 -12.24 -11.36 0.21
N PHE A 318 -12.75 -10.24 0.72
CA PHE A 318 -13.92 -9.56 0.17
C PHE A 318 -13.69 -9.04 -1.26
N ILE A 319 -12.45 -8.73 -1.64
CA ILE A 319 -12.08 -8.40 -3.03
C ILE A 319 -12.29 -9.63 -3.92
N ALA A 320 -11.89 -10.82 -3.45
CA ALA A 320 -12.09 -12.08 -4.16
C ALA A 320 -13.58 -12.41 -4.32
N LEU A 321 -14.38 -12.20 -3.26
CA LEU A 321 -15.82 -12.41 -3.30
C LEU A 321 -16.50 -11.47 -4.31
N GLY A 322 -16.15 -10.17 -4.29
CA GLY A 322 -16.65 -9.21 -5.27
C GLY A 322 -16.28 -9.57 -6.71
N ALA A 323 -15.04 -10.02 -6.94
CA ALA A 323 -14.58 -10.50 -8.24
C ALA A 323 -15.37 -11.74 -8.69
N GLY A 324 -15.61 -12.70 -7.79
CA GLY A 324 -16.39 -13.91 -8.05
C GLY A 324 -17.84 -13.60 -8.41
N VAL A 325 -18.50 -12.70 -7.67
CA VAL A 325 -19.87 -12.25 -7.99
C VAL A 325 -19.91 -11.59 -9.36
N LEU A 326 -18.96 -10.70 -9.67
CA LEU A 326 -18.92 -10.03 -10.96
C LEU A 326 -18.71 -11.03 -12.12
N VAL A 327 -17.83 -12.01 -11.95
CA VAL A 327 -17.61 -13.08 -12.94
C VAL A 327 -18.86 -13.95 -13.11
N PHE A 328 -19.52 -14.31 -12.01
CA PHE A 328 -20.76 -15.10 -12.04
C PHE A 328 -21.87 -14.38 -12.81
N VAL A 329 -22.06 -13.08 -12.54
CA VAL A 329 -23.09 -12.27 -13.23
C VAL A 329 -22.71 -11.98 -14.68
N SER A 330 -21.44 -11.67 -14.97
CA SER A 330 -21.02 -11.22 -16.30
C SER A 330 -20.77 -12.37 -17.28
N ALA A 331 -20.39 -13.55 -16.80
CA ALA A 331 -20.06 -14.70 -17.65
C ALA A 331 -20.43 -16.04 -16.98
N PRO A 332 -21.71 -16.29 -16.65
CA PRO A 332 -22.14 -17.46 -15.87
C PRO A 332 -21.74 -18.79 -16.51
N ARG A 333 -21.78 -18.88 -17.85
CA ARG A 333 -21.37 -20.08 -18.60
C ARG A 333 -19.87 -20.40 -18.49
N ARG A 334 -19.04 -19.43 -18.13
CA ARG A 334 -17.59 -19.58 -17.95
C ARG A 334 -17.17 -19.37 -16.49
N VAL A 335 -18.11 -19.38 -15.54
CA VAL A 335 -17.82 -19.07 -14.13
C VAL A 335 -16.75 -19.97 -13.54
N ILE A 336 -16.74 -21.27 -13.89
CA ILE A 336 -15.73 -22.21 -13.40
C ILE A 336 -14.36 -21.85 -13.97
N ALA A 337 -14.23 -21.71 -15.29
CA ALA A 337 -12.95 -21.40 -15.93
C ALA A 337 -12.38 -20.05 -15.46
N ASN A 338 -13.21 -19.01 -15.43
CA ASN A 338 -12.84 -17.68 -14.97
C ASN A 338 -12.55 -17.65 -13.46
N GLY A 339 -13.34 -18.39 -12.68
CA GLY A 339 -13.14 -18.55 -11.24
C GLY A 339 -11.83 -19.26 -10.92
N LEU A 340 -11.46 -20.29 -11.68
CA LEU A 340 -10.15 -20.95 -11.57
C LEU A 340 -9.00 -20.02 -11.99
N ALA A 341 -9.19 -19.23 -13.05
CA ALA A 341 -8.19 -18.26 -13.49
C ALA A 341 -7.90 -17.19 -12.42
N ILE A 342 -8.89 -16.80 -11.62
CA ILE A 342 -8.67 -15.93 -10.45
C ILE A 342 -8.13 -16.73 -9.25
N GLY A 343 -8.77 -17.83 -8.93
CA GLY A 343 -8.56 -18.57 -7.68
C GLY A 343 -7.20 -19.25 -7.59
N ILE A 344 -6.70 -19.83 -8.69
CA ILE A 344 -5.40 -20.54 -8.68
C ILE A 344 -4.25 -19.55 -8.38
N PRO A 345 -4.07 -18.44 -9.12
CA PRO A 345 -3.02 -17.47 -8.80
C PRO A 345 -3.18 -16.84 -7.42
N ALA A 346 -4.41 -16.57 -6.99
CA ALA A 346 -4.68 -16.03 -5.66
C ALA A 346 -4.20 -16.98 -4.56
N LEU A 347 -4.55 -18.27 -4.67
CA LEU A 347 -4.12 -19.30 -3.74
C LEU A 347 -2.60 -19.48 -3.77
N LEU A 348 -1.99 -19.53 -4.96
CA LEU A 348 -0.54 -19.72 -5.08
C LEU A 348 0.26 -18.58 -4.43
N LEU A 349 -0.17 -17.32 -4.59
CA LEU A 349 0.53 -16.18 -3.99
C LEU A 349 0.20 -15.97 -2.52
N PHE A 350 -0.91 -16.53 -2.02
CA PHE A 350 -1.23 -16.55 -0.60
C PHE A 350 -0.65 -17.77 0.13
N ALA A 351 -0.41 -18.89 -0.56
CA ALA A 351 0.06 -20.14 0.01
C ALA A 351 1.33 -20.02 0.89
N PRO A 352 2.33 -19.18 0.57
CA PRO A 352 3.48 -19.00 1.46
C PRO A 352 3.10 -18.56 2.88
N TRP A 353 2.06 -17.73 3.02
CA TRP A 353 1.53 -17.34 4.34
C TRP A 353 0.82 -18.50 5.04
N MET A 354 0.11 -19.35 4.29
CA MET A 354 -0.50 -20.55 4.86
C MET A 354 0.55 -21.54 5.35
N VAL A 355 1.62 -21.74 4.58
CA VAL A 355 2.76 -22.57 4.97
C VAL A 355 3.42 -22.00 6.23
N ARG A 356 3.66 -20.69 6.28
CA ARG A 356 4.20 -20.02 7.47
C ARG A 356 3.28 -20.22 8.69
N GLY A 357 1.97 -20.08 8.51
CA GLY A 357 0.99 -20.31 9.57
C GLY A 357 1.03 -21.75 10.10
N LEU A 358 1.11 -22.75 9.21
CA LEU A 358 1.25 -24.15 9.60
C LEU A 358 2.56 -24.41 10.36
N LEU A 359 3.69 -23.93 9.81
CA LEU A 359 5.01 -24.21 10.37
C LEU A 359 5.24 -23.54 11.73
N LEU A 360 4.81 -22.28 11.87
CA LEU A 360 5.12 -21.48 13.07
C LEU A 360 3.97 -21.47 14.08
N TYR A 361 2.71 -21.55 13.62
CA TYR A 361 1.53 -21.37 14.48
C TYR A 361 0.63 -22.61 14.54
N GLN A 362 0.98 -23.71 13.86
CA GLN A 362 0.16 -24.91 13.75
C GLN A 362 -1.24 -24.64 13.18
N ASN A 363 -1.41 -23.54 12.42
CA ASN A 363 -2.68 -23.11 11.85
C ASN A 363 -2.44 -22.31 10.55
N PRO A 364 -2.94 -22.78 9.39
CA PRO A 364 -2.69 -22.16 8.09
C PRO A 364 -3.31 -20.76 7.94
N LEU A 365 -4.30 -20.43 8.77
CA LEU A 365 -5.00 -19.14 8.75
C LEU A 365 -4.99 -18.51 10.14
N TYR A 366 -3.91 -18.69 10.91
CA TYR A 366 -3.83 -18.18 12.27
C TYR A 366 -4.04 -16.66 12.33
N PRO A 367 -4.81 -16.12 13.29
CA PRO A 367 -5.60 -16.83 14.33
C PRO A 367 -7.06 -17.14 13.93
N MET A 368 -7.47 -16.94 12.67
CA MET A 368 -8.89 -16.92 12.25
C MET A 368 -9.66 -18.22 12.51
N LEU A 369 -8.99 -19.37 12.51
CA LEU A 369 -9.64 -20.67 12.72
C LEU A 369 -9.84 -21.05 14.19
N GLY A 370 -9.38 -20.24 15.15
CA GLY A 370 -9.62 -20.49 16.57
C GLY A 370 -8.87 -21.70 17.15
N PHE A 371 -7.70 -22.03 16.61
CA PHE A 371 -6.77 -23.03 17.16
C PHE A 371 -5.32 -22.70 16.82
N GLY A 372 -4.36 -23.45 17.38
CA GLY A 372 -2.93 -23.34 17.07
C GLY A 372 -2.08 -22.99 18.28
N LEU A 373 -0.91 -22.39 18.04
CA LEU A 373 0.07 -22.06 19.07
C LEU A 373 -0.53 -21.26 20.24
N ASN A 374 -0.48 -21.84 21.43
CA ASN A 374 -0.99 -21.29 22.69
C ASN A 374 -2.45 -20.80 22.61
N TRP A 375 -3.29 -21.48 21.83
CA TRP A 375 -4.68 -21.12 21.68
C TRP A 375 -5.55 -21.71 22.80
N ASP A 376 -5.79 -20.92 23.85
CA ASP A 376 -6.67 -21.26 24.98
C ASP A 376 -7.91 -20.36 25.04
N ALA A 377 -8.77 -20.61 26.03
CA ALA A 377 -10.01 -19.84 26.22
C ALA A 377 -9.75 -18.34 26.49
N ALA A 378 -8.67 -18.01 27.20
CA ALA A 378 -8.31 -16.64 27.53
C ALA A 378 -7.85 -15.86 26.28
N ARG A 379 -7.01 -16.49 25.45
CA ARG A 379 -6.58 -15.96 24.15
C ARG A 379 -7.75 -15.80 23.20
N ASN A 380 -8.64 -16.79 23.11
CA ASN A 380 -9.84 -16.68 22.29
C ASN A 380 -10.70 -15.49 22.75
N ALA A 381 -10.93 -15.34 24.06
CA ALA A 381 -11.66 -14.19 24.59
C ALA A 381 -10.95 -12.85 24.30
N ALA A 382 -9.62 -12.80 24.38
CA ALA A 382 -8.85 -11.61 24.03
C ALA A 382 -8.95 -11.25 22.54
N PHE A 383 -8.83 -12.24 21.66
CA PHE A 383 -8.97 -12.07 20.21
C PHE A 383 -10.38 -11.58 19.83
N VAL A 384 -11.42 -12.20 20.38
CA VAL A 384 -12.80 -11.79 20.13
C VAL A 384 -13.06 -10.37 20.69
N ARG A 385 -12.57 -10.04 21.88
CA ARG A 385 -12.67 -8.67 22.43
C ARG A 385 -11.94 -7.64 21.58
N ALA A 386 -10.77 -7.98 21.06
CA ALA A 386 -10.04 -7.12 20.14
C ALA A 386 -10.84 -6.85 18.86
N GLY A 387 -11.48 -7.87 18.29
CA GLY A 387 -12.36 -7.69 17.13
C GLY A 387 -13.66 -6.94 17.44
N MET A 388 -14.18 -7.04 18.67
CA MET A 388 -15.35 -6.28 19.13
C MET A 388 -15.02 -4.83 19.52
N GLY A 389 -13.75 -4.52 19.85
CA GLY A 389 -13.29 -3.18 20.19
C GLY A 389 -13.45 -2.16 19.05
N ASP A 390 -13.48 -2.65 17.80
CA ASP A 390 -13.81 -1.85 16.61
C ASP A 390 -15.31 -1.50 16.51
N PHE A 391 -16.19 -2.23 17.20
CA PHE A 391 -17.64 -1.98 17.23
C PHE A 391 -18.13 -1.27 18.49
N SER A 392 -17.34 -1.26 19.57
CA SER A 392 -17.74 -0.67 20.86
C SER A 392 -17.38 0.81 21.02
N LYS A 393 -16.87 1.47 19.97
CA LYS A 393 -16.56 2.91 19.94
C LYS A 393 -17.49 3.71 19.01
N GLY A 394 -18.67 3.17 18.69
CA GLY A 394 -19.73 3.87 17.96
C GLY A 394 -20.64 4.67 18.87
#